data_AF-A0A3N1Q097-F1
#
_entry.id   AF-A0A3N1Q097-F1
#
_cell.length_a   1.000
_cell.length_b   1.000
_cell.length_c   1.000
_cell.angle_alpha   90.00
_cell.angle_beta   90.00
_cell.angle_gamma   90.00
#
_symmetry.space_group_name_H-M   'P 1'
#
loop_
_entity.id
_entity.type
_entity.pdbx_description
1 polymer ?
#
loop_
_entity_poly.entity_id
_entity_poly.type
_entity_poly.pdbx_seq_one_letter_code
_entity_poly.pdbx_strand_id
1 'polypeptide(L)'
;MKSIAALQAVVTAVPFDGEPSDAELDAIEQEMPLIVAEIDLLDVEIWMLDRPATVLDERRVRRARNRVLDERRTLTNRAGLAQAGGAA
;
A
#
# COMPACT_ATOMS: atom_id res chain seq x y z
N MET A 1 -12.03 10.54 -32.98
CA MET A 1 -11.95 10.51 -31.51
C MET A 1 -12.94 9.48 -31.01
N LYS A 2 -12.47 8.36 -30.42
CA LYS A 2 -13.36 7.37 -29.80
C LYS A 2 -13.76 7.92 -28.43
N SER A 3 -15.03 8.22 -28.23
CA SER A 3 -15.55 8.76 -26.97
C SER A 3 -15.48 7.68 -25.88
N ILE A 4 -14.89 8.02 -24.74
CA ILE A 4 -14.76 7.17 -23.54
C ILE A 4 -16.13 6.62 -23.08
N ALA A 5 -17.22 7.34 -23.41
CA ALA A 5 -18.60 6.95 -23.11
C ALA A 5 -18.98 5.56 -23.66
N ALA A 6 -18.45 5.12 -24.81
CA ALA A 6 -18.78 3.81 -25.37
C ALA A 6 -18.16 2.63 -24.59
N LEU A 7 -17.19 2.89 -23.73
CA LEU A 7 -16.54 1.90 -22.85
C LEU A 7 -17.09 1.95 -21.42
N GLN A 8 -18.02 2.86 -21.12
CA GLN A 8 -18.57 3.03 -19.77
C GLN A 8 -19.17 1.73 -19.26
N ALA A 9 -19.99 1.03 -20.05
CA ALA A 9 -20.60 -0.24 -19.65
C ALA A 9 -19.58 -1.35 -19.31
N VAL A 10 -18.36 -1.31 -19.87
CA VAL A 10 -17.29 -2.26 -19.55
C VAL A 10 -16.54 -1.86 -18.28
N VAL A 11 -16.37 -0.55 -18.05
CA VAL A 11 -15.66 0.02 -16.88
C VAL A 11 -16.56 0.10 -15.64
N THR A 12 -17.88 0.24 -15.83
CA THR A 12 -18.90 0.28 -14.76
C THR A 12 -19.72 -1.00 -14.68
N ALA A 13 -19.40 -2.03 -15.48
CA ALA A 13 -19.91 -3.35 -15.20
C ALA A 13 -19.36 -3.74 -13.82
N VAL A 14 -20.25 -3.88 -12.85
CA VAL A 14 -19.92 -4.44 -11.55
C VAL A 14 -20.37 -5.89 -11.56
N PRO A 15 -19.53 -6.87 -11.94
CA PRO A 15 -19.82 -8.26 -11.63
C PRO A 15 -19.12 -8.62 -10.32
N PHE A 16 -19.66 -8.15 -9.19
CA PHE A 16 -19.48 -8.76 -7.88
C PHE A 16 -20.56 -8.19 -6.95
N ASP A 17 -21.50 -9.03 -6.54
CA ASP A 17 -22.61 -8.74 -5.62
C ASP A 17 -22.36 -9.31 -4.20
N GLY A 18 -21.19 -9.90 -3.98
CA GLY A 18 -20.74 -10.40 -2.68
C GLY A 18 -19.99 -9.34 -1.89
N GLU A 19 -20.05 -9.43 -0.56
CA GLU A 19 -19.09 -8.76 0.30
C GLU A 19 -17.73 -9.50 0.21
N PRO A 20 -16.60 -8.83 0.49
CA PRO A 20 -15.32 -9.52 0.62
C PRO A 20 -15.40 -10.64 1.66
N SER A 21 -14.76 -11.76 1.38
CA SER A 21 -14.62 -12.84 2.35
C SER A 21 -13.73 -12.43 3.52
N ASP A 22 -13.88 -13.10 4.67
CA ASP A 22 -13.03 -12.85 5.85
C ASP A 22 -11.54 -12.98 5.53
N ALA A 23 -11.16 -13.92 4.66
CA ALA A 23 -9.77 -14.11 4.24
C ALA A 23 -9.24 -12.94 3.39
N GLU A 24 -10.09 -12.31 2.58
CA GLU A 24 -9.73 -11.12 1.81
C GLU A 24 -9.63 -9.89 2.73
N LEU A 25 -10.51 -9.76 3.71
CA LEU A 25 -10.43 -8.71 4.73
C LEU A 25 -9.16 -8.87 5.57
N ASP A 26 -8.83 -10.09 5.99
CA ASP A 26 -7.60 -10.39 6.72
C ASP A 26 -6.34 -10.09 5.88
N ALA A 27 -6.40 -10.30 4.57
CA ALA A 27 -5.28 -9.95 3.68
C ALA A 27 -5.08 -8.42 3.62
N ILE A 28 -6.15 -7.64 3.56
CA ILE A 28 -6.09 -6.17 3.62
C ILE A 28 -5.47 -5.73 4.94
N GLU A 29 -5.95 -6.25 6.07
CA GLU A 29 -5.42 -5.91 7.40
C GLU A 29 -3.92 -6.26 7.54
N GLN A 30 -3.46 -7.32 6.88
CA GLN A 30 -2.04 -7.66 6.84
C GLN A 30 -1.19 -6.62 6.08
N GLU A 31 -1.75 -6.00 5.05
CA GLU A 31 -1.08 -4.98 4.21
C GLU A 31 -1.13 -3.57 4.83
N MET A 32 -2.13 -3.28 5.67
CA MET A 32 -2.35 -1.95 6.27
C MET A 32 -1.11 -1.31 6.90
N PRO A 33 -0.24 -2.01 7.66
CA PRO A 33 0.96 -1.41 8.22
C PRO A 33 1.93 -0.84 7.17
N LEU A 34 2.09 -1.53 6.04
CA LEU A 34 2.93 -1.06 4.93
C LEU A 34 2.32 0.18 4.28
N ILE A 35 1.03 0.15 4.01
CA ILE A 35 0.29 1.29 3.42
C ILE A 35 0.44 2.53 4.30
N VAL A 36 0.29 2.39 5.61
CA VAL A 36 0.47 3.50 6.56
C VAL A 36 1.90 4.04 6.52
N ALA A 37 2.92 3.16 6.46
CA ALA A 37 4.32 3.61 6.36
C ALA A 37 4.61 4.34 5.04
N GLU A 38 3.98 3.94 3.94
CA GLU A 38 4.09 4.61 2.64
C GLU A 38 3.40 5.99 2.65
N ILE A 39 2.24 6.10 3.29
CA ILE A 39 1.56 7.39 3.52
C ILE A 39 2.45 8.31 4.38
N ASP A 40 3.02 7.81 5.47
CA ASP A 40 3.91 8.60 6.32
C ASP A 40 5.14 9.13 5.55
N LEU A 41 5.69 8.34 4.62
CA LEU A 41 6.76 8.78 3.73
C LEU A 41 6.28 9.87 2.77
N LEU A 42 5.12 9.66 2.14
CA LEU A 42 4.52 10.62 1.23
C LEU A 42 4.25 11.96 1.94
N ASP A 43 3.75 11.94 3.17
CA ASP A 43 3.51 13.15 3.97
C ASP A 43 4.81 13.92 4.23
N VAL A 44 5.91 13.22 4.53
CA VAL A 44 7.22 13.84 4.69
C VAL A 44 7.71 14.45 3.38
N GLU A 45 7.54 13.75 2.26
CA GLU A 45 7.95 14.23 0.94
C GLU A 45 7.13 15.45 0.48
N ILE A 46 5.80 15.42 0.68
CA ILE A 46 4.90 16.55 0.39
C ILE A 46 5.28 17.76 1.23
N TRP A 47 5.47 17.59 2.54
CA TRP A 47 5.84 18.68 3.44
C TRP A 47 7.18 19.35 3.05
N MET A 48 8.09 18.61 2.41
CA MET A 48 9.36 19.15 1.93
C MET A 48 9.24 19.95 0.64
N LEU A 49 8.20 19.76 -0.18
CA LEU A 49 8.07 20.47 -1.47
C LEU A 49 7.94 21.99 -1.31
N ASP A 50 7.39 22.45 -0.18
CA ASP A 50 7.09 23.87 0.06
C ASP A 50 8.26 24.66 0.68
N ARG A 51 9.46 24.06 0.82
CA ARG A 51 10.58 24.66 1.57
C ARG A 51 11.96 24.17 1.11
N PRO A 52 13.03 24.97 1.33
CA PRO A 52 14.39 24.49 1.11
C PRO A 52 14.72 23.36 2.09
N ALA A 53 15.32 22.28 1.56
CA ALA A 53 15.67 21.11 2.34
C ALA A 53 16.77 21.42 3.37
N THR A 54 16.60 20.90 4.59
CA THR A 54 17.59 20.96 5.67
C THR A 54 18.17 19.58 5.97
N VAL A 55 19.29 19.52 6.67
CA VAL A 55 19.90 18.26 7.14
C VAL A 55 18.95 17.44 8.01
N LEU A 56 18.06 18.10 8.76
CA LEU A 56 17.04 17.41 9.56
C LEU A 56 15.98 16.74 8.68
N ASP A 57 15.63 17.38 7.56
CA ASP A 57 14.64 16.88 6.62
C ASP A 57 15.15 15.63 5.90
N GLU A 58 16.42 15.62 5.50
CA GLU A 58 17.07 14.43 4.96
C GLU A 58 17.02 13.25 5.94
N ARG A 59 17.22 13.51 7.24
CA ARG A 59 17.12 12.47 8.28
C ARG A 59 15.68 11.98 8.45
N ARG A 60 14.69 12.86 8.36
CA ARG A 60 13.26 12.49 8.41
C ARG A 60 12.90 11.58 7.24
N VAL A 61 13.27 11.95 6.02
CA VAL A 61 13.04 11.13 4.82
C VAL A 61 13.71 9.78 4.94
N ARG A 62 14.98 9.72 5.37
CA ARG A 62 15.68 8.44 5.56
C ARG A 62 14.97 7.55 6.59
N ARG A 63 14.49 8.12 7.70
CA ARG A 63 13.75 7.36 8.71
C ARG A 63 12.44 6.82 8.16
N ALA A 64 11.68 7.65 7.43
CA ALA A 64 10.41 7.22 6.82
C ALA A 64 10.64 6.12 5.78
N ARG A 65 11.65 6.26 4.91
CA ARG A 65 12.04 5.20 3.95
C ARG A 65 12.45 3.90 4.64
N ASN A 66 13.24 3.98 5.71
CA ASN A 66 13.64 2.79 6.47
C ASN A 66 12.44 2.09 7.10
N ARG A 67 11.42 2.84 7.55
CA ARG A 67 10.18 2.26 8.08
C ARG A 67 9.41 1.51 6.99
N VAL A 68 9.27 2.09 5.80
CA VAL A 68 8.64 1.39 4.64
C VAL A 68 9.37 0.08 4.33
N LEU A 69 10.70 0.09 4.32
CA LEU A 69 11.49 -1.11 4.07
C LEU A 69 11.30 -2.19 5.15
N ASP A 70 11.16 -1.78 6.41
CA ASP A 70 10.92 -2.70 7.53
C ASP A 70 9.53 -3.33 7.47
N GLU A 71 8.49 -2.54 7.19
CA GLU A 71 7.12 -3.06 7.02
C GLU A 71 7.01 -3.96 5.80
N ARG A 72 7.67 -3.60 4.69
CA ARG A 72 7.69 -4.44 3.48
C ARG A 72 8.38 -5.76 3.74
N ARG A 73 9.50 -5.75 4.47
CA ARG A 73 10.17 -6.98 4.92
C ARG A 73 9.24 -7.83 5.79
N THR A 74 8.55 -7.21 6.74
CA THR A 74 7.62 -7.88 7.65
C THR A 74 6.46 -8.54 6.90
N LEU A 75 5.85 -7.83 5.95
CA LEU A 75 4.78 -8.35 5.10
C LEU A 75 5.26 -9.56 4.27
N THR A 76 6.39 -9.44 3.58
CA THR A 76 6.96 -10.54 2.78
C THR A 76 7.26 -11.78 3.63
N ASN A 77 7.82 -11.58 4.83
CA ASN A 77 8.13 -12.69 5.74
C ASN A 77 6.86 -13.39 6.25
N ARG A 78 5.79 -12.63 6.54
CA ARG A 78 4.49 -13.18 6.97
C ARG A 78 3.87 -14.05 5.88
N ALA A 79 3.89 -13.60 4.62
CA ALA A 79 3.40 -14.36 3.48
C ALA A 79 4.17 -15.69 3.28
N GLY A 80 5.49 -15.67 3.48
CA GLY A 80 6.32 -16.88 3.41
C GLY A 80 6.01 -17.90 4.52
N LEU A 81 5.69 -17.43 5.73
CA LEU A 81 5.29 -18.31 6.85
C LEU A 81 3.92 -18.95 6.62
N ALA A 82 2.96 -18.21 6.05
CA ALA A 82 1.64 -18.75 5.70
C ALA A 82 1.73 -19.88 4.65
N GLN A 83 2.67 -19.79 3.69
CA GLN A 83 2.90 -20.85 2.70
C GLN A 83 3.54 -22.12 3.28
N ALA A 84 4.35 -22.02 4.34
CA ALA A 84 5.01 -23.17 4.96
C ALA A 84 4.09 -24.02 5.85
N GLY A 85 2.96 -23.46 6.31
CA GLY A 85 1.99 -24.15 7.17
C GLY A 85 0.91 -24.95 6.44
N GLY A 86 0.86 -24.90 5.10
CA GLY A 86 -0.19 -25.51 4.27
C GLY A 86 0.05 -26.96 3.81
N ALA A 87 1.11 -27.62 4.30
CA ALA A 87 1.39 -29.02 4.00
C ALA A 87 1.09 -29.90 5.22
N ALA A 88 -0.18 -30.24 5.42
CA ALA A 88 -0.63 -31.33 6.28
C ALA A 88 -1.95 -31.91 5.74
#